data_AF-A0A3L9I075-F1
#
_entry.id   AF-A0A3L9I075-F1
#
_cell.length_a   1.000
_cell.length_b   1.000
_cell.length_c   1.000
_cell.angle_alpha   90.00
_cell.angle_beta   90.00
_cell.angle_gamma   90.00
#
_symmetry.space_group_name_H-M   'P 1'
#
loop_
_entity.id
_entity.type
_entity.pdbx_description
1 polymer ?
#
loop_
_entity_poly.entity_id
_entity_poly.type
_entity_poly.pdbx_seq_one_letter_code
_entity_poly.pdbx_strand_id
1 'polypeptide(L)'
;IIWAKPSGRWNGCNKESLRAYFPATERILFAEHYQGPYQPKNDGYAAKGRELKQCVMAPLISYFRDARESLGITSKQIAEATGKKNMASHWFGASQWQLPNEADYKKLQALFARVAAEKHQRGELEKPHHQLVSTYSELNRQYASLQEEYKSLRRYFSVSAAVPYTDVWTHKPVQYYPGKHPCEKPADMLRQIITASSRPGDLVADFFMGSGSTIKAALSLGRRAIGVELEEERFNQTVTEIKNNR
;
A
#
# COMPACT_ATOMS: atom_id res chain seq x y z
N ILE A 1 -15.27 2.66 10.45
CA ILE A 1 -16.49 1.89 10.09
C ILE A 1 -17.62 2.29 11.01
N ILE A 2 -18.81 2.48 10.46
CA ILE A 2 -20.08 2.67 11.15
C ILE A 2 -20.84 1.34 11.02
N TRP A 3 -21.03 0.64 12.12
CA TRP A 3 -21.91 -0.52 12.16
C TRP A 3 -23.35 -0.03 12.39
N ALA A 4 -24.18 -0.11 11.36
CA ALA A 4 -25.60 0.15 11.44
C ALA A 4 -26.33 -1.12 11.90
N LYS A 5 -26.99 -1.03 13.05
CA LYS A 5 -27.77 -2.13 13.60
C LYS A 5 -29.16 -2.12 12.97
N PRO A 6 -29.59 -3.19 12.27
CA PRO A 6 -30.91 -3.23 11.62
C PRO A 6 -32.07 -3.27 12.63
N SER A 7 -31.81 -3.66 13.86
CA SER A 7 -32.80 -3.78 14.93
C SER A 7 -32.14 -3.62 16.30
N GLY A 8 -32.88 -3.11 17.30
CA GLY A 8 -32.38 -2.97 18.66
C GLY A 8 -33.35 -2.28 19.61
N ARG A 9 -32.85 -1.89 20.78
CA ARG A 9 -33.67 -1.45 21.93
C ARG A 9 -34.54 -0.22 21.63
N TRP A 10 -34.15 0.61 20.65
CA TRP A 10 -34.94 1.78 20.23
C TRP A 10 -36.32 1.44 19.68
N ASN A 11 -36.54 0.22 19.18
CA ASN A 11 -37.86 -0.24 18.74
C ASN A 11 -38.89 -0.27 19.88
N GLY A 12 -38.43 -0.36 21.14
CA GLY A 12 -39.28 -0.31 22.33
C GLY A 12 -39.22 1.01 23.09
N CYS A 13 -38.58 2.05 22.54
CA CYS A 13 -38.50 3.36 23.19
C CYS A 13 -39.76 4.19 22.91
N ASN A 14 -40.27 4.88 23.93
CA ASN A 14 -41.31 5.89 23.76
C ASN A 14 -40.72 7.10 23.04
N LYS A 15 -41.22 7.40 21.84
CA LYS A 15 -40.65 8.42 20.94
C LYS A 15 -40.84 9.83 21.50
N GLU A 16 -41.97 10.08 22.16
CA GLU A 16 -42.38 11.37 22.71
C GLU A 16 -41.51 11.78 23.92
N SER A 17 -40.95 10.79 24.61
CA SER A 17 -40.08 10.98 25.78
C SER A 17 -38.62 11.24 25.40
N LEU A 18 -38.23 11.02 24.14
CA LEU A 18 -36.86 11.25 23.71
C LEU A 18 -36.52 12.74 23.76
N ARG A 19 -35.34 13.05 24.28
CA ARG A 19 -34.72 14.39 24.24
C ARG A 19 -33.46 14.42 23.38
N ALA A 20 -33.11 13.28 22.79
CA ALA A 20 -32.04 13.09 21.83
C ALA A 20 -32.33 11.84 20.98
N TYR A 21 -31.69 11.72 19.81
CA TYR A 21 -31.80 10.52 18.98
C TYR A 21 -31.21 9.31 19.70
N PHE A 22 -31.89 8.17 19.64
CA PHE A 22 -31.35 6.92 20.14
C PHE A 22 -30.24 6.43 19.20
N PRO A 23 -29.04 6.07 19.70
CA PRO A 23 -27.95 5.58 18.85
C PRO A 23 -28.29 4.20 18.27
N ALA A 24 -28.52 4.15 16.95
CA ALA A 24 -28.71 2.90 16.20
C ALA A 24 -27.40 2.39 15.57
N THR A 25 -26.29 3.09 15.80
CA THR A 25 -24.99 2.78 15.20
C THR A 25 -23.89 2.68 16.25
N GLU A 26 -22.87 1.89 15.95
CA GLU A 26 -21.59 1.89 16.65
C GLU A 26 -20.47 2.28 15.70
N ARG A 27 -19.43 2.90 16.24
CA ARG A 27 -18.27 3.34 15.45
C ARG A 27 -17.05 2.54 15.82
N ILE A 28 -16.38 2.01 14.80
CA ILE A 28 -15.09 1.35 14.90
C ILE A 28 -14.08 2.30 14.27
N LEU A 29 -13.19 2.81 15.11
CA LEU A 29 -12.13 3.73 14.73
C LEU A 29 -10.92 2.91 14.27
N PHE A 30 -10.41 3.22 13.08
CA PHE A 30 -9.13 2.71 12.64
C PHE A 30 -8.09 3.77 12.90
N ALA A 31 -7.18 3.49 13.84
CA ALA A 31 -6.01 4.30 14.06
C ALA A 31 -4.84 3.76 13.22
N GLU A 32 -3.94 4.63 12.80
CA GLU A 32 -2.69 4.29 12.13
C GLU A 32 -1.54 5.10 12.71
N HIS A 33 -0.32 4.56 12.59
CA HIS A 33 0.87 5.32 12.92
C HIS A 33 1.08 6.38 11.84
N TYR A 34 0.89 7.65 12.19
CA TYR A 34 0.99 8.77 11.24
C TYR A 34 2.43 8.92 10.73
N GLN A 35 2.60 8.99 9.40
CA GLN A 35 3.79 9.60 8.78
C GLN A 35 3.52 10.99 8.17
N GLY A 36 2.37 11.61 8.47
CA GLY A 36 2.06 12.95 7.97
C GLY A 36 0.57 13.29 7.96
N PRO A 37 0.17 14.47 7.45
CA PRO A 37 -1.24 14.86 7.36
C PRO A 37 -2.03 13.89 6.46
N TYR A 38 -3.21 13.51 6.91
CA TYR A 38 -4.12 12.61 6.18
C TYR A 38 -4.46 13.18 4.78
N GLN A 39 -4.07 12.47 3.71
CA GLN A 39 -4.39 12.82 2.34
C GLN A 39 -5.42 11.83 1.76
N PRO A 40 -6.72 12.17 1.73
CA PRO A 40 -7.79 11.23 1.40
C PRO A 40 -7.77 10.70 -0.05
N LYS A 41 -6.96 11.29 -0.94
CA LYS A 41 -6.94 10.96 -2.38
C LYS A 41 -5.60 10.39 -2.87
N ASN A 42 -4.59 10.29 -2.02
CA ASN A 42 -3.26 9.84 -2.43
C ASN A 42 -2.59 9.11 -1.27
N ASP A 43 -2.31 7.83 -1.45
CA ASP A 43 -1.58 7.01 -0.49
C ASP A 43 -0.06 7.23 -0.56
N GLY A 44 0.39 8.17 -1.39
CA GLY A 44 1.80 8.50 -1.61
C GLY A 44 2.58 7.39 -2.33
N TYR A 45 2.01 6.19 -2.48
CA TYR A 45 2.70 5.00 -2.97
C TYR A 45 3.22 5.20 -4.39
N ALA A 46 2.37 5.72 -5.28
CA ALA A 46 2.77 6.00 -6.65
C ALA A 46 3.85 7.09 -6.73
N ALA A 47 3.80 8.10 -5.85
CA ALA A 47 4.81 9.17 -5.81
C ALA A 47 6.15 8.64 -5.29
N LYS A 48 6.15 7.94 -4.15
CA LYS A 48 7.33 7.29 -3.58
C LYS A 48 7.92 6.23 -4.50
N GLY A 49 7.09 5.48 -5.22
CA GLY A 49 7.53 4.53 -6.24
C GLY A 49 8.24 5.20 -7.43
N ARG A 50 7.81 6.40 -7.83
CA ARG A 50 8.51 7.20 -8.86
C ARG A 50 9.83 7.75 -8.35
N GLU A 51 9.84 8.31 -7.13
CA GLU A 51 11.04 8.82 -6.46
C GLU A 51 12.09 7.71 -6.29
N LEU A 52 11.68 6.55 -5.78
CA LEU A 52 12.53 5.38 -5.63
C LEU A 52 13.13 4.94 -6.98
N LYS A 53 12.32 4.89 -8.03
CA LYS A 53 12.81 4.55 -9.38
C LYS A 53 13.87 5.54 -9.86
N GLN A 54 13.68 6.83 -9.61
CA GLN A 54 14.65 7.87 -9.95
C GLN A 54 15.97 7.69 -9.18
N CYS A 55 15.90 7.39 -7.89
CA CYS A 55 17.07 7.14 -7.06
C CYS A 55 17.84 5.89 -7.50
N VAL A 56 17.14 4.77 -7.72
CA VAL A 56 17.78 3.51 -8.13
C VAL A 56 18.39 3.63 -9.54
N MET A 57 17.71 4.32 -10.46
CA MET A 57 18.20 4.53 -11.83
C MET A 57 19.21 5.68 -11.96
N ALA A 58 19.53 6.37 -10.86
CA ALA A 58 20.39 7.56 -10.88
C ALA A 58 21.73 7.35 -11.60
N PRO A 59 22.46 6.21 -11.45
CA PRO A 59 23.74 6.01 -12.15
C PRO A 59 23.63 6.00 -13.68
N LEU A 60 22.51 5.49 -14.22
CA LEU A 60 22.24 5.50 -15.66
C LEU A 60 21.73 6.87 -16.10
N ILE A 61 20.83 7.49 -15.31
CA ILE A 61 20.29 8.81 -15.61
C ILE A 61 21.42 9.86 -15.67
N SER A 62 22.34 9.86 -14.70
CA SER A 62 23.47 10.80 -14.66
C SER A 62 24.41 10.57 -15.85
N TYR A 63 24.74 9.31 -16.17
CA TYR A 63 25.57 8.98 -17.34
C TYR A 63 25.06 9.63 -18.64
N PHE A 64 23.77 9.55 -18.92
CA PHE A 64 23.20 10.20 -20.10
C PHE A 64 23.10 11.73 -19.95
N ARG A 65 22.63 12.21 -18.79
CA ARG A 65 22.42 13.64 -18.54
C ARG A 65 23.74 14.43 -18.59
N ASP A 66 24.76 13.95 -17.90
CA ASP A 66 26.05 14.63 -17.78
C ASP A 66 26.75 14.69 -19.14
N ALA A 67 26.65 13.63 -19.94
CA ALA A 67 27.14 13.61 -21.33
C ALA A 67 26.40 14.66 -22.20
N ARG A 68 25.08 14.80 -22.02
CA ARG A 68 24.29 15.78 -22.77
C ARG A 68 24.61 17.21 -22.36
N GLU A 69 24.73 17.46 -21.05
CA GLU A 69 25.02 18.78 -20.49
C GLU A 69 26.42 19.25 -20.84
N SER A 70 27.44 18.37 -20.72
CA SER A 70 28.82 18.69 -21.09
C SER A 70 28.99 19.11 -22.55
N LEU A 71 28.32 18.41 -23.47
CA LEU A 71 28.36 18.74 -24.91
C LEU A 71 27.28 19.75 -25.33
N GLY A 72 26.41 20.20 -24.42
CA GLY A 72 25.32 21.14 -24.72
C GLY A 72 24.37 20.67 -25.82
N ILE A 73 24.11 19.36 -25.91
CA ILE A 73 23.30 18.78 -26.99
C ILE A 73 21.81 19.07 -26.76
N THR A 74 21.18 19.67 -27.77
CA THR A 74 19.78 20.08 -27.72
C THR A 74 18.83 18.91 -28.01
N SER A 75 17.59 19.00 -27.49
CA SER A 75 16.55 18.01 -27.81
C SER A 75 16.26 17.93 -29.32
N LYS A 76 16.45 19.04 -30.05
CA LYS A 76 16.27 19.10 -31.51
C LYS A 76 17.31 18.24 -32.24
N GLN A 77 18.58 18.34 -31.87
CA GLN A 77 19.65 17.51 -32.45
C GLN A 77 19.44 16.02 -32.16
N ILE A 78 18.99 15.68 -30.95
CA ILE A 78 18.64 14.29 -30.59
C ILE A 78 17.49 13.78 -31.47
N ALA A 79 16.44 14.58 -31.65
CA ALA A 79 15.30 14.23 -32.48
C ALA A 79 15.68 14.04 -33.96
N GLU A 80 16.56 14.90 -34.49
CA GLU A 80 17.07 14.81 -35.86
C GLU A 80 17.93 13.56 -36.06
N ALA A 81 18.84 13.26 -35.12
CA ALA A 81 19.72 12.09 -35.23
C ALA A 81 18.98 10.76 -35.07
N THR A 82 18.00 10.69 -34.17
CA THR A 82 17.28 9.44 -33.86
C THR A 82 16.00 9.25 -34.69
N GLY A 83 15.45 10.33 -35.25
CA GLY A 83 14.13 10.37 -35.87
C GLY A 83 12.98 10.41 -34.86
N LYS A 84 13.25 10.54 -33.56
CA LYS A 84 12.26 10.46 -32.48
C LYS A 84 12.13 11.78 -31.71
N LYS A 85 11.10 12.55 -32.04
CA LYS A 85 10.89 13.92 -31.51
C LYS A 85 10.68 14.00 -29.99
N ASN A 86 10.08 12.98 -29.37
CA ASN A 86 9.66 13.03 -27.97
C ASN A 86 10.54 12.20 -27.02
N MET A 87 11.63 11.60 -27.51
CA MET A 87 12.40 10.65 -26.70
C MET A 87 13.54 11.29 -25.89
N ALA A 88 13.91 12.54 -26.19
CA ALA A 88 14.97 13.22 -25.44
C ALA A 88 14.64 13.35 -23.94
N SER A 89 13.38 13.54 -23.56
CA SER A 89 12.96 13.57 -22.15
C SER A 89 13.05 12.19 -21.49
N HIS A 90 12.72 11.13 -22.22
CA HIS A 90 12.76 9.75 -21.71
C HIS A 90 14.18 9.21 -21.58
N TRP A 91 15.13 9.64 -22.39
CA TRP A 91 16.52 9.16 -22.31
C TRP A 91 17.41 9.98 -21.38
N PHE A 92 17.09 11.26 -21.20
CA PHE A 92 17.94 12.21 -20.46
C PHE A 92 17.26 12.83 -19.22
N GLY A 93 15.95 12.65 -19.05
CA GLY A 93 15.18 13.15 -17.91
C GLY A 93 14.97 12.10 -16.82
N ALA A 94 14.77 12.53 -15.57
CA ALA A 94 14.55 11.62 -14.44
C ALA A 94 13.13 11.03 -14.37
N SER A 95 12.10 11.82 -14.75
CA SER A 95 10.70 11.51 -14.43
C SER A 95 10.15 10.26 -15.12
N GLN A 96 10.55 10.02 -16.37
CA GLN A 96 10.08 8.91 -17.19
C GLN A 96 11.25 8.23 -17.90
N TRP A 97 12.35 8.06 -17.17
CA TRP A 97 13.58 7.54 -17.74
C TRP A 97 13.40 6.12 -18.31
N GLN A 98 13.95 5.89 -19.50
CA GLN A 98 14.00 4.61 -20.20
C GLN A 98 15.37 4.44 -20.86
N LEU A 99 15.90 3.23 -20.85
CA LEU A 99 17.12 2.92 -21.60
C LEU A 99 16.80 2.91 -23.11
N PRO A 100 17.56 3.64 -23.95
CA PRO A 100 17.43 3.52 -25.40
C PRO A 100 17.70 2.08 -25.87
N ASN A 101 16.99 1.63 -26.91
CA ASN A 101 17.36 0.39 -27.58
C ASN A 101 18.72 0.54 -28.28
N GLU A 102 19.31 -0.57 -28.71
CA GLU A 102 20.67 -0.57 -29.28
C GLU A 102 20.80 0.31 -30.52
N ALA A 103 19.79 0.29 -31.41
CA ALA A 103 19.81 1.09 -32.64
C ALA A 103 19.77 2.60 -32.36
N ASP A 104 18.90 3.02 -31.44
CA ASP A 104 18.82 4.41 -31.00
C ASP A 104 20.10 4.83 -30.26
N TYR A 105 20.65 3.95 -29.42
CA TYR A 105 21.88 4.21 -28.70
C TYR A 105 23.07 4.42 -29.65
N LYS A 106 23.22 3.61 -30.69
CA LYS A 106 24.27 3.78 -31.72
C LYS A 106 24.16 5.13 -32.44
N LYS A 107 22.94 5.57 -32.76
CA LYS A 107 22.69 6.90 -33.35
C LYS A 107 23.06 8.03 -32.38
N LEU A 108 22.75 7.87 -31.09
CA LEU A 108 23.17 8.81 -30.04
C LEU A 108 24.70 8.84 -29.90
N GLN A 109 25.37 7.70 -29.90
CA GLN A 109 26.84 7.64 -29.86
C GLN A 109 27.47 8.41 -31.04
N ALA A 110 26.97 8.19 -32.26
CA ALA A 110 27.45 8.90 -33.45
C ALA A 110 27.22 10.42 -33.35
N LEU A 111 26.06 10.85 -32.85
CA LEU A 111 25.78 12.27 -32.62
C LEU A 111 26.74 12.88 -31.59
N PHE A 112 26.93 12.20 -30.45
CA PHE A 112 27.76 12.70 -29.36
C PHE A 112 29.24 12.77 -29.77
N ALA A 113 29.76 11.74 -30.45
CA ALA A 113 31.12 11.74 -30.97
C ALA A 113 31.36 12.87 -31.99
N ARG A 114 30.39 13.11 -32.90
CA ARG A 114 30.49 14.23 -33.86
C ARG A 114 30.56 15.58 -33.15
N VAL A 115 29.68 15.84 -32.18
CA VAL A 115 29.65 17.11 -31.45
C VAL A 115 30.87 17.27 -30.54
N ALA A 116 31.35 16.19 -29.93
CA ALA A 116 32.57 16.17 -29.14
C ALA A 116 33.80 16.56 -29.98
N ALA A 117 33.91 15.99 -31.20
CA ALA A 117 34.97 16.34 -32.15
C ALA A 117 34.89 17.80 -32.61
N GLU A 118 33.68 18.29 -32.96
CA GLU A 118 33.45 19.69 -33.36
C GLU A 118 33.82 20.69 -32.24
N LYS A 119 33.62 20.31 -30.98
CA LYS A 119 33.89 21.16 -29.81
C LYS A 119 35.27 20.95 -29.19
N HIS A 120 36.05 19.98 -29.66
CA HIS A 120 37.29 19.53 -29.02
C HIS A 120 37.13 19.23 -27.51
N GLN A 121 35.99 18.65 -27.13
CA GLN A 121 35.63 18.36 -25.74
C GLN A 121 35.37 16.86 -25.55
N ARG A 122 35.66 16.35 -24.35
CA ARG A 122 35.26 15.00 -23.94
C ARG A 122 33.84 15.03 -23.37
N GLY A 123 33.07 13.97 -23.62
CA GLY A 123 31.68 13.84 -23.17
C GLY A 123 30.89 12.80 -23.97
N GLU A 124 31.59 11.85 -24.59
CA GLU A 124 30.99 10.87 -25.48
C GLU A 124 30.31 9.75 -24.70
N LEU A 125 29.41 9.04 -25.37
CA LEU A 125 28.76 7.86 -24.84
C LEU A 125 29.64 6.63 -25.09
N GLU A 126 30.65 6.43 -24.25
CA GLU A 126 31.71 5.43 -24.46
C GLU A 126 31.29 3.99 -24.11
N LYS A 127 30.35 3.81 -23.18
CA LYS A 127 29.98 2.47 -22.68
C LYS A 127 29.28 1.64 -23.77
N PRO A 128 29.68 0.37 -23.98
CA PRO A 128 28.94 -0.53 -24.85
C PRO A 128 27.50 -0.74 -24.38
N HIS A 129 26.55 -0.85 -25.32
CA HIS A 129 25.13 -0.99 -25.01
C HIS A 129 24.82 -2.18 -24.10
N HIS A 130 25.49 -3.33 -24.31
CA HIS A 130 25.29 -4.53 -23.50
C HIS A 130 25.63 -4.32 -22.01
N GLN A 131 26.63 -3.49 -21.70
CA GLN A 131 26.97 -3.16 -20.31
C GLN A 131 25.85 -2.32 -19.67
N LEU A 132 25.30 -1.36 -20.41
CA LEU A 132 24.17 -0.55 -19.95
C LEU A 132 22.92 -1.41 -19.70
N VAL A 133 22.67 -2.39 -20.57
CA VAL A 133 21.59 -3.36 -20.39
C VAL A 133 21.81 -4.20 -19.12
N SER A 134 23.02 -4.70 -18.88
CA SER A 134 23.34 -5.45 -17.65
C SER A 134 23.06 -4.62 -16.40
N THR A 135 23.61 -3.40 -16.34
CA THR A 135 23.39 -2.48 -15.23
C THR A 135 21.90 -2.15 -15.06
N TYR A 136 21.18 -1.91 -16.16
CA TYR A 136 19.75 -1.66 -16.11
C TYR A 136 18.96 -2.84 -15.55
N SER A 137 19.29 -4.07 -15.95
CA SER A 137 18.67 -5.29 -15.43
C SER A 137 18.94 -5.50 -13.93
N GLU A 138 20.16 -5.21 -13.47
CA GLU A 138 20.53 -5.27 -12.05
C GLU A 138 19.76 -4.23 -11.23
N LEU A 139 19.77 -2.97 -11.66
CA LEU A 139 19.05 -1.87 -11.00
C LEU A 139 17.54 -2.11 -10.99
N ASN A 140 16.97 -2.67 -12.06
CA ASN A 140 15.56 -3.05 -12.08
C ASN A 140 15.23 -4.13 -11.06
N ARG A 141 16.12 -5.11 -10.86
CA ARG A 141 15.94 -6.13 -9.83
C ARG A 141 15.96 -5.53 -8.43
N GLN A 142 16.89 -4.61 -8.17
CA GLN A 142 16.95 -3.87 -6.91
C GLN A 142 15.68 -3.04 -6.69
N TYR A 143 15.24 -2.31 -7.72
CA TYR A 143 14.00 -1.54 -7.68
C TYR A 143 12.79 -2.43 -7.37
N ALA A 144 12.65 -3.57 -8.04
CA ALA A 144 11.56 -4.51 -7.79
C ALA A 144 11.58 -5.07 -6.36
N SER A 145 12.76 -5.39 -5.84
CA SER A 145 12.94 -5.84 -4.45
C SER A 145 12.51 -4.78 -3.44
N LEU A 146 13.00 -3.55 -3.61
CA LEU A 146 12.67 -2.42 -2.73
C LEU A 146 11.19 -2.03 -2.82
N GLN A 147 10.59 -2.15 -4.01
CA GLN A 147 9.16 -1.92 -4.20
C GLN A 147 8.31 -2.94 -3.43
N GLU A 148 8.69 -4.22 -3.46
CA GLU A 148 7.98 -5.26 -2.70
C GLU A 148 8.18 -5.10 -1.20
N GLU A 149 9.38 -4.73 -0.75
CA GLU A 149 9.64 -4.39 0.66
C GLU A 149 8.77 -3.21 1.12
N TYR A 150 8.71 -2.13 0.34
CA TYR A 150 7.86 -0.99 0.67
C TYR A 150 6.38 -1.37 0.73
N LYS A 151 5.92 -2.23 -0.18
CA LYS A 151 4.56 -2.77 -0.18
C LYS A 151 4.30 -3.69 1.01
N SER A 152 5.32 -4.41 1.49
CA SER A 152 5.19 -5.29 2.66
C SER A 152 5.11 -4.49 3.97
N LEU A 153 5.89 -3.42 4.08
CA LEU A 153 5.91 -2.49 5.22
C LEU A 153 4.64 -1.63 5.31
N ARG A 154 3.98 -1.37 4.18
CA ARG A 154 2.71 -0.66 4.17
C ARG A 154 1.66 -1.44 4.96
N ARG A 155 0.86 -0.71 5.74
CA ARG A 155 -0.35 -1.24 6.37
C ARG A 155 -1.14 -2.05 5.35
N TYR A 156 -1.42 -3.29 5.71
CA TYR A 156 -2.31 -4.11 4.91
C TYR A 156 -3.73 -3.53 4.96
N PHE A 157 -4.25 -3.20 3.79
CA PHE A 157 -5.64 -2.82 3.63
C PHE A 157 -6.19 -3.44 2.35
N SER A 158 -7.12 -4.39 2.48
CA SER A 158 -7.70 -5.11 1.35
C SER A 158 -9.22 -4.94 1.33
N VAL A 159 -9.70 -4.10 0.40
CA VAL A 159 -11.11 -4.01 0.06
C VAL A 159 -11.32 -4.88 -1.18
N SER A 160 -11.80 -6.10 -0.94
CA SER A 160 -12.12 -7.08 -1.97
C SER A 160 -13.63 -7.29 -2.05
N ALA A 161 -14.12 -8.11 -2.98
CA ALA A 161 -15.53 -8.47 -3.01
C ALA A 161 -16.06 -9.10 -1.70
N ALA A 162 -15.17 -9.64 -0.86
CA ALA A 162 -15.52 -10.20 0.44
C ALA A 162 -15.67 -9.16 1.57
N VAL A 163 -15.28 -7.89 1.32
CA VAL A 163 -15.32 -6.79 2.30
C VAL A 163 -16.15 -5.64 1.72
N PRO A 164 -17.07 -5.02 2.48
CA PRO A 164 -17.83 -3.89 1.97
C PRO A 164 -16.94 -2.72 1.53
N TYR A 165 -17.27 -2.10 0.39
CA TYR A 165 -16.57 -0.91 -0.14
C TYR A 165 -16.87 0.38 0.62
N THR A 166 -17.99 0.41 1.35
CA THR A 166 -18.44 1.58 2.12
C THR A 166 -17.96 1.48 3.55
N ASP A 167 -17.98 2.61 4.27
CA ASP A 167 -17.69 2.65 5.70
C ASP A 167 -18.93 2.36 6.58
N VAL A 168 -20.14 2.27 5.99
CA VAL A 168 -21.39 1.92 6.67
C VAL A 168 -21.74 0.46 6.42
N TRP A 169 -21.68 -0.37 7.46
CA TRP A 169 -21.87 -1.81 7.37
C TRP A 169 -23.13 -2.23 8.14
N THR A 170 -23.91 -3.14 7.56
CA THR A 170 -25.11 -3.69 8.20
C THR A 170 -24.87 -5.13 8.63
N HIS A 171 -24.85 -5.36 9.94
CA HIS A 171 -24.72 -6.69 10.54
C HIS A 171 -25.79 -6.87 11.61
N LYS A 172 -26.42 -8.06 11.66
CA LYS A 172 -27.41 -8.37 12.70
C LYS A 172 -26.70 -8.50 14.05
N PRO A 173 -27.24 -7.93 15.14
CA PRO A 173 -26.73 -8.19 16.48
C PRO A 173 -26.79 -9.69 16.80
N VAL A 174 -25.86 -10.16 17.63
CA VAL A 174 -25.87 -11.54 18.14
C VAL A 174 -27.18 -11.76 18.92
N GLN A 175 -27.87 -12.88 18.69
CA GLN A 175 -29.08 -13.24 19.45
C GLN A 175 -28.75 -13.64 20.89
N TYR A 176 -29.72 -13.62 21.80
CA TYR A 176 -29.47 -14.01 23.20
C TYR A 176 -29.29 -15.53 23.33
N TYR A 177 -28.41 -15.96 24.22
CA TYR A 177 -28.26 -17.34 24.65
C TYR A 177 -27.73 -17.39 26.11
N PRO A 178 -27.94 -18.48 26.87
CA PRO A 178 -27.44 -18.59 28.24
C PRO A 178 -25.91 -18.41 28.32
N GLY A 179 -25.44 -17.52 29.20
CA GLY A 179 -24.00 -17.22 29.35
C GLY A 179 -23.43 -16.21 28.34
N LYS A 180 -24.28 -15.62 27.48
CA LYS A 180 -23.88 -14.61 26.51
C LYS A 180 -23.30 -13.34 27.15
N HIS A 181 -22.24 -12.83 26.53
CA HIS A 181 -21.68 -11.53 26.91
C HIS A 181 -22.60 -10.36 26.47
N PRO A 182 -22.90 -9.38 27.35
CA PRO A 182 -23.85 -8.30 27.06
C PRO A 182 -23.53 -7.51 25.78
N CYS A 183 -22.24 -7.34 25.47
CA CYS A 183 -21.74 -6.50 24.38
C CYS A 183 -21.03 -7.31 23.27
N GLU A 184 -21.40 -8.58 23.07
CA GLU A 184 -20.80 -9.43 22.02
C GLU A 184 -21.00 -8.86 20.61
N LYS A 185 -19.92 -8.87 19.82
CA LYS A 185 -19.92 -8.38 18.44
C LYS A 185 -20.18 -9.51 17.44
N PRO A 186 -20.87 -9.25 16.31
CA PRO A 186 -21.08 -10.25 15.27
C PRO A 186 -19.77 -10.78 14.69
N ALA A 187 -19.61 -12.11 14.63
CA ALA A 187 -18.40 -12.75 14.13
C ALA A 187 -18.09 -12.37 12.67
N ASP A 188 -19.10 -12.28 11.81
CA ASP A 188 -18.90 -11.92 10.39
C ASP A 188 -18.33 -10.51 10.21
N MET A 189 -18.79 -9.57 11.03
CA MET A 189 -18.26 -8.20 11.04
C MET A 189 -16.79 -8.21 11.46
N LEU A 190 -16.44 -8.96 12.50
CA LEU A 190 -15.06 -9.08 12.97
C LEU A 190 -14.17 -9.75 11.92
N ARG A 191 -14.66 -10.79 11.24
CA ARG A 191 -13.93 -11.45 10.16
C ARG A 191 -13.65 -10.49 9.01
N GLN A 192 -14.61 -9.66 8.61
CA GLN A 192 -14.41 -8.63 7.59
C GLN A 192 -13.38 -7.59 8.03
N ILE A 193 -13.41 -7.13 9.28
CA ILE A 193 -12.42 -6.19 9.84
C ILE A 193 -11.00 -6.78 9.80
N ILE A 194 -10.85 -8.00 10.32
CA ILE A 194 -9.56 -8.70 10.38
C ILE A 194 -9.03 -8.99 8.98
N THR A 195 -9.89 -9.47 8.07
CA THR A 195 -9.52 -9.75 6.68
C THR A 195 -9.10 -8.48 5.95
N ALA A 196 -9.81 -7.37 6.17
CA ALA A 196 -9.47 -6.10 5.54
C ALA A 196 -8.16 -5.51 6.07
N SER A 197 -7.78 -5.79 7.31
CA SER A 197 -6.71 -5.04 8.01
C SER A 197 -5.50 -5.90 8.45
N SER A 198 -5.46 -7.19 8.14
CA SER A 198 -4.34 -8.08 8.46
C SER A 198 -4.14 -9.16 7.40
N ARG A 199 -2.92 -9.70 7.32
CA ARG A 199 -2.55 -10.86 6.50
C ARG A 199 -2.67 -12.16 7.32
N PRO A 200 -2.84 -13.33 6.69
CA PRO A 200 -2.66 -14.60 7.38
C PRO A 200 -1.28 -14.66 8.07
N GLY A 201 -1.23 -15.20 9.28
CA GLY A 201 -0.02 -15.25 10.12
C GLY A 201 0.24 -13.99 10.97
N ASP A 202 -0.39 -12.86 10.65
CA ASP A 202 -0.31 -11.64 11.47
C ASP A 202 -0.88 -11.88 12.87
N LEU A 203 -0.47 -11.04 13.81
CA LEU A 203 -0.95 -11.04 15.18
C LEU A 203 -2.11 -10.04 15.35
N VAL A 204 -3.23 -10.52 15.86
CA VAL A 204 -4.38 -9.70 16.27
C VAL A 204 -4.40 -9.62 17.80
N ALA A 205 -4.41 -8.42 18.35
CA ALA A 205 -4.53 -8.22 19.80
C ALA A 205 -5.89 -7.60 20.15
N ASP A 206 -6.54 -8.14 21.18
CA ASP A 206 -7.75 -7.57 21.78
C ASP A 206 -7.55 -7.43 23.28
N PHE A 207 -7.44 -6.19 23.76
CA PHE A 207 -7.18 -5.92 25.18
C PHE A 207 -8.44 -5.86 26.04
N PHE A 208 -9.62 -6.03 25.44
CA PHE A 208 -10.93 -6.04 26.09
C PHE A 208 -11.77 -7.19 25.51
N MET A 209 -11.20 -8.39 25.52
CA MET A 209 -11.68 -9.48 24.67
C MET A 209 -13.10 -9.95 25.02
N GLY A 210 -13.56 -9.80 26.27
CA GLY A 210 -14.89 -10.21 26.71
C GLY A 210 -15.21 -11.64 26.30
N SER A 211 -16.23 -11.80 25.44
CA SER A 211 -16.63 -13.06 24.78
C SER A 211 -15.55 -13.80 23.95
N GLY A 212 -14.40 -13.15 23.71
CA GLY A 212 -13.34 -13.64 22.82
C GLY A 212 -13.72 -13.68 21.34
N SER A 213 -14.80 -13.04 20.91
CA SER A 213 -15.28 -13.06 19.52
C SER A 213 -14.21 -12.61 18.52
N THR A 214 -13.41 -11.58 18.85
CA THR A 214 -12.26 -11.13 18.04
C THR A 214 -11.19 -12.20 17.91
N ILE A 215 -10.84 -12.85 19.03
CA ILE A 215 -9.81 -13.90 19.09
C ILE A 215 -10.24 -15.13 18.29
N LYS A 216 -11.49 -15.58 18.48
CA LYS A 216 -12.09 -16.69 17.72
C LYS A 216 -12.08 -16.40 16.22
N ALA A 217 -12.48 -15.19 15.82
CA ALA A 217 -12.45 -14.77 14.41
C ALA A 217 -11.03 -14.75 13.84
N ALA A 218 -10.06 -14.20 14.57
CA ALA A 218 -8.66 -14.14 14.15
C ALA A 218 -8.07 -15.55 13.93
N LEU A 219 -8.28 -16.46 14.88
CA LEU A 219 -7.83 -17.85 14.77
C LEU A 219 -8.46 -18.56 13.57
N SER A 220 -9.78 -18.40 13.36
CA SER A 220 -10.48 -19.01 12.22
C SER A 220 -9.98 -18.52 10.86
N LEU A 221 -9.40 -17.32 10.81
CA LEU A 221 -8.82 -16.73 9.61
C LEU A 221 -7.31 -17.03 9.49
N GLY A 222 -6.73 -17.88 10.35
CA GLY A 222 -5.31 -18.21 10.31
C GLY A 222 -4.41 -17.06 10.78
N ARG A 223 -4.89 -16.20 11.67
CA ARG A 223 -4.07 -15.19 12.37
C ARG A 223 -3.67 -15.73 13.74
N ARG A 224 -2.56 -15.22 14.27
CA ARG A 224 -2.20 -15.37 15.69
C ARG A 224 -3.02 -14.38 16.51
N ALA A 225 -3.27 -14.67 17.78
CA ALA A 225 -4.11 -13.81 18.60
C ALA A 225 -3.59 -13.67 20.04
N ILE A 226 -3.73 -12.48 20.61
CA ILE A 226 -3.52 -12.17 22.04
C ILE A 226 -4.81 -11.54 22.56
N GLY A 227 -5.33 -12.08 23.66
CA GLY A 227 -6.51 -11.55 24.33
C GLY A 227 -6.17 -11.16 25.77
N VAL A 228 -6.67 -10.01 26.21
CA VAL A 228 -6.64 -9.60 27.62
C VAL A 228 -8.09 -9.36 28.06
N GLU A 229 -8.41 -9.87 29.24
CA GLU A 229 -9.67 -9.63 29.94
C GLU A 229 -9.35 -9.38 31.40
N LEU A 230 -10.04 -8.43 32.01
CA LEU A 230 -9.81 -8.02 33.39
C LEU A 230 -10.55 -8.94 34.36
N GLU A 231 -11.76 -9.36 34.02
CA GLU A 231 -12.58 -10.21 34.88
C GLU A 231 -12.15 -11.68 34.78
N GLU A 232 -11.66 -12.26 35.88
CA GLU A 232 -11.10 -13.61 35.90
C GLU A 232 -12.10 -14.70 35.49
N GLU A 233 -13.34 -14.63 35.98
CA GLU A 233 -14.39 -15.59 35.61
C GLU A 233 -14.67 -15.55 34.09
N ARG A 234 -14.80 -14.33 33.53
CA ARG A 234 -14.96 -14.13 32.09
C ARG A 234 -13.76 -14.64 31.29
N PHE A 235 -12.55 -14.34 31.75
CA PHE A 235 -11.32 -14.80 31.12
C PHE A 235 -11.31 -16.33 31.03
N ASN A 236 -11.55 -17.01 32.14
CA ASN A 236 -11.54 -18.47 32.22
C ASN A 236 -12.63 -19.12 31.36
N GLN A 237 -13.84 -18.53 31.33
CA GLN A 237 -14.92 -18.97 30.44
C GLN A 237 -14.46 -18.87 28.97
N THR A 238 -13.99 -17.70 28.55
CA THR A 238 -13.57 -17.44 27.17
C THR A 238 -12.41 -18.33 26.72
N VAL A 239 -11.43 -18.58 27.58
CA VAL A 239 -10.32 -19.50 27.31
C VAL A 239 -10.82 -20.92 27.07
N THR A 240 -11.77 -21.39 27.89
CA THR A 240 -12.37 -22.72 27.75
C THR A 240 -13.12 -22.83 26.42
N GLU A 241 -13.93 -21.84 26.08
CA GLU A 241 -14.65 -21.79 24.80
C GLU A 241 -13.71 -21.77 23.58
N ILE A 242 -12.58 -21.08 23.66
CA ILE A 242 -11.59 -21.04 22.57
C ILE A 242 -10.89 -22.40 22.43
N LYS A 243 -10.55 -23.06 23.53
CA LYS A 243 -9.91 -24.39 23.51
C LYS A 243 -10.85 -25.46 22.95
N ASN A 244 -12.14 -25.40 23.27
CA ASN A 244 -13.13 -26.37 22.78
C ASN A 244 -13.50 -26.18 21.30
N ASN A 245 -13.17 -25.02 20.70
CA ASN A 245 -13.42 -24.70 19.30
C ASN A 245 -12.18 -24.89 18.40
N ARG A 246 -11.08 -25.46 18.92
CA ARG A 246 -9.91 -25.88 18.14
C ARG A 246 -10.03 -27.33 17.72
#